data_AF-A0A3B0P559-F1
#
_entry.id   AF-A0A3B0P559-F1
#
_cell.length_a   1.000
_cell.length_b   1.000
_cell.length_c   1.000
_cell.angle_alpha   90.00
_cell.angle_beta   90.00
_cell.angle_gamma   90.00
#
_symmetry.space_group_name_H-M   'P 1'
#
loop_
_entity.id
_entity.type
_entity.pdbx_description
1 polymer ?
#
loop_
_entity_poly.entity_id
_entity_poly.type
_entity_poly.pdbx_seq_one_letter_code
_entity_poly.pdbx_strand_id
1 'polypeptide(L)' 'MIAILRKKNLGNDVIAKIINIHPYRVKLHLDFFSKIDSNKLNKIIEEIATIDLNLKKGYLNDELAMNLIILKLLR' A
#
# COMPACT_ATOMS: atom_id res chain seq x y z
N MET A 1 3.48 3.94 5.45
CA MET A 1 3.15 4.58 6.75
C MET A 1 3.35 3.64 7.94
N ILE A 2 2.70 2.46 8.01
CA ILE A 2 2.89 1.46 9.10
C ILE A 2 4.36 1.07 9.27
N ALA A 3 5.07 0.77 8.18
CA ALA A 3 6.50 0.43 8.22
C ALA A 3 7.38 1.55 8.80
N ILE A 4 7.03 2.82 8.57
CA ILE A 4 7.76 3.97 9.11
C ILE A 4 7.56 4.06 10.64
N LEU A 5 6.33 3.86 11.10
CA LEU A 5 6.01 3.85 12.53
C LEU A 5 6.63 2.65 13.24
N ARG A 6 6.73 1.50 12.57
CA ARG A 6 7.45 0.33 13.08
C ARG A 6 8.95 0.59 13.23
N LYS A 7 9.57 1.30 12.28
CA LYS A 7 10.98 1.74 12.39
C LYS A 7 11.22 2.67 13.58
N LYS A 8 10.19 3.35 14.09
CA LYS A 8 10.25 4.14 15.33
C LYS A 8 10.07 3.30 16.62
N ASN A 9 10.18 1.97 16.53
CA ASN A 9 9.98 1.03 17.64
C ASN A 9 8.61 1.12 18.33
N LEU A 10 7.57 1.57 17.62
CA LEU A 10 6.21 1.60 18.15
C LEU A 10 5.58 0.20 18.13
N GLY A 11 4.89 -0.15 19.22
CA GLY A 11 4.11 -1.38 19.33
C GLY A 11 2.88 -1.38 18.41
N ASN A 12 2.40 -2.57 18.03
CA ASN A 12 1.30 -2.73 17.07
C ASN A 12 0.01 -2.02 17.52
N ASP A 13 -0.32 -2.06 18.81
CA ASP A 13 -1.51 -1.41 19.37
C ASP A 13 -1.41 0.13 19.33
N VAL A 14 -0.20 0.66 19.49
CA VAL A 14 0.06 2.10 19.39
C VAL A 14 -0.07 2.54 17.92
N ILE A 15 0.50 1.77 17.00
CA ILE A 15 0.36 2.02 15.55
C ILE A 15 -1.12 1.95 15.13
N ALA A 16 -1.86 0.96 15.62
CA ALA A 16 -3.29 0.78 15.36
C ALA A 16 -4.09 2.01 15.78
N LYS A 17 -3.82 2.55 16.98
CA LYS A 17 -4.44 3.80 17.47
C LYS A 17 -4.07 5.02 16.62
N ILE A 18 -2.79 5.17 16.27
CA ILE A 18 -2.31 6.33 15.48
C ILE A 18 -2.95 6.39 14.09
N ILE A 19 -3.08 5.25 13.41
CA ILE A 19 -3.63 5.19 12.05
C ILE A 19 -5.14 4.89 12.05
N ASN A 20 -5.74 4.69 13.23
CA ASN A 20 -7.15 4.34 13.39
C ASN A 20 -7.56 3.08 12.57
N ILE A 21 -6.76 2.01 12.67
CA ILE A 21 -7.01 0.72 12.01
C ILE A 21 -6.91 -0.40 13.04
N HIS A 22 -7.69 -1.47 12.86
CA HIS A 22 -7.66 -2.64 13.75
C HIS A 22 -6.25 -3.25 13.88
N PRO A 23 -5.78 -3.64 15.09
CA PRO A 23 -4.42 -4.18 15.32
C PRO A 23 -4.05 -5.38 14.44
N TYR A 24 -5.03 -6.25 14.16
CA TYR A 24 -4.85 -7.37 13.23
C TYR A 24 -4.43 -6.92 11.82
N ARG A 25 -4.95 -5.79 11.31
CA ARG A 25 -4.56 -5.25 10.00
C ARG A 25 -3.14 -4.71 10.02
N VAL A 26 -2.70 -4.12 11.15
CA VAL A 26 -1.30 -3.72 11.34
C VAL A 26 -0.38 -4.93 11.29
N LYS A 27 -0.74 -6.03 11.96
CA LYS A 27 0.01 -7.29 11.91
C LYS A 27 0.14 -7.83 10.48
N LEU A 28 -0.98 -7.98 9.76
CA LEU A 28 -0.97 -8.43 8.37
C LEU A 28 -0.09 -7.54 7.47
N HIS A 29 -0.13 -6.22 7.67
CA HIS A 29 0.71 -5.31 6.92
C HIS A 29 2.20 -5.51 7.17
N LEU A 30 2.59 -5.75 8.42
CA LEU A 30 3.98 -6.03 8.79
C LEU A 30 4.43 -7.38 8.24
N ASP A 31 3.56 -8.40 8.27
CA ASP A 31 3.83 -9.72 7.70
C ASP A 31 3.97 -9.69 6.17
N PHE A 32 3.25 -8.78 5.51
CA PHE A 32 3.40 -8.51 4.09
C PHE A 32 4.68 -7.72 3.79
N PHE A 33 4.98 -6.70 4.60
CA PHE A 33 6.16 -5.85 4.45
C PHE A 33 7.47 -6.60 4.72
N SER A 34 7.48 -7.62 5.58
CA SER A 34 8.66 -8.45 5.78
C SER A 34 9.01 -9.30 4.55
N LYS A 35 8.05 -9.54 3.66
CA LYS A 35 8.21 -10.31 2.42
C LYS A 35 8.46 -9.43 1.19
N ILE A 36 8.28 -8.12 1.29
CA ILE A 36 8.38 -7.19 0.17
C ILE A 36 9.40 -6.10 0.48
N ASP A 37 10.31 -5.86 -0.46
CA ASP A 37 11.28 -4.78 -0.36
C ASP A 37 10.58 -3.41 -0.23
N SER A 38 11.13 -2.54 0.63
CA SER A 38 10.59 -1.20 0.87
C SER A 38 10.49 -0.37 -0.42
N ASN A 39 11.47 -0.52 -1.32
CA ASN A 39 11.49 0.16 -2.61
C ASN A 39 10.41 -0.37 -3.54
N LYS A 40 10.14 -1.67 -3.50
CA LYS A 40 9.06 -2.28 -4.29
C LYS A 40 7.69 -1.74 -3.86
N LEU A 41 7.44 -1.61 -2.55
CA LEU A 41 6.19 -1.03 -2.06
C LEU A 41 6.02 0.42 -2.53
N ASN A 42 7.06 1.25 -2.40
CA ASN A 42 7.01 2.65 -2.84
C ASN A 42 6.72 2.76 -4.34
N LYS A 43 7.38 1.92 -5.15
CA LYS A 43 7.14 1.86 -6.60
C LYS A 43 5.69 1.48 -6.93
N ILE A 44 5.12 0.49 -6.23
CA ILE A 44 3.72 0.11 -6.42
C ILE A 44 2.78 1.28 -6.09
N ILE A 45 3.05 2.02 -5.02
CA ILE A 45 2.26 3.20 -4.64
C ILE A 45 2.32 4.28 -5.74
N GLU A 46 3.50 4.58 -6.26
CA GLU A 46 3.69 5.56 -7.35
C GLU A 46 2.95 5.14 -8.64
N GLU A 47 3.04 3.85 -8.99
CA GLU A 47 2.36 3.30 -10.17
C GLU A 47 0.84 3.35 -10.03
N ILE A 48 0.29 2.99 -8.86
CA ILE A 48 -1.15 3.11 -8.58
C ILE A 48 -1.61 4.57 -8.62
N ALA A 49 -0.83 5.50 -8.05
CA ALA A 49 -1.15 6.93 -8.11
C ALA A 49 -1.18 7.46 -9.56
N THR A 50 -0.27 6.97 -10.40
CA THR A 50 -0.24 7.31 -11.84
C THR A 50 -1.47 6.76 -12.56
N ILE A 51 -1.88 5.53 -12.26
CA ILE A 51 -3.09 4.91 -12.82
C ILE A 51 -4.34 5.71 -12.42
N ASP A 52 -4.47 6.10 -11.14
CA ASP A 52 -5.59 6.91 -10.64
C ASP A 52 -5.68 8.28 -11.34
N LEU A 53 -4.53 8.96 -11.52
CA LEU A 53 -4.49 10.22 -12.26
C LEU A 53 -4.93 10.05 -13.72
N ASN A 54 -4.47 9.00 -14.39
CA ASN A 54 -4.85 8.73 -15.78
C ASN A 54 -6.31 8.32 -15.91
N LEU A 55 -6.85 7.58 -14.94
CA LEU A 55 -8.27 7.25 -14.87
C LEU A 55 -9.12 8.52 -14.72
N LYS A 56 -8.80 9.39 -13.76
CA LYS A 56 -9.52 10.65 -13.52
C LYS A 56 -9.44 11.64 -14.68
N LYS A 57 -8.36 11.59 -15.47
CA LYS A 57 -8.19 12.41 -16.69
C LYS A 57 -8.91 11.82 -17.92
N GLY A 58 -9.49 10.62 -17.82
CA GLY A 58 -10.14 9.93 -18.94
C GLY A 58 -9.17 9.30 -19.94
N TYR A 59 -7.89 9.14 -19.59
CA TYR A 59 -6.90 8.46 -20.43
C TYR A 59 -6.92 6.94 -20.28
N LEU A 60 -7.61 6.44 -19.25
CA LEU A 60 -7.85 5.01 -19.01
C LEU A 60 -9.35 4.80 -18.75
N ASN A 61 -9.86 3.63 -19.14
CA ASN A 61 -11.17 3.17 -18.71
C ASN A 61 -11.07 2.36 -17.39
N ASP A 62 -12.18 2.22 -16.69
CA ASP A 62 -12.23 1.58 -15.37
C ASP A 62 -11.68 0.15 -15.38
N GLU A 63 -12.02 -0.63 -16.42
CA GLU A 63 -11.62 -2.02 -16.58
C GLU A 63 -10.10 -2.16 -16.76
N LEU A 64 -9.50 -1.35 -17.64
CA LEU A 64 -8.07 -1.35 -17.88
C LEU A 64 -7.30 -0.85 -16.66
N ALA A 65 -7.80 0.18 -15.97
CA ALA A 65 -7.19 0.65 -14.73
C ALA A 65 -7.16 -0.44 -13.66
N MET A 66 -8.26 -1.19 -13.49
CA MET A 66 -8.31 -2.32 -12.56
C MET A 66 -7.33 -3.44 -12.93
N ASN A 67 -7.30 -3.82 -14.21
CA ASN A 67 -6.38 -4.85 -14.69
C ASN A 67 -4.91 -4.47 -14.44
N LEU A 68 -4.56 -3.20 -14.66
CA LEU A 68 -3.22 -2.68 -14.39
C LEU A 68 -2.87 -2.72 -12.89
N ILE A 69 -3.78 -2.31 -12.02
CA ILE A 69 -3.57 -2.34 -10.56
C ILE A 69 -3.33 -3.78 -10.08
N ILE A 70 -4.14 -4.73 -10.53
CA ILE A 70 -3.98 -6.16 -10.17
C ILE A 70 -2.62 -6.67 -10.63
N LEU A 71 -2.22 -6.38 -11.87
CA LEU A 71 -0.91 -6.74 -12.42
C LEU A 71 0.25 -6.17 -11.59
N LYS A 72 0.12 -4.96 -11.04
CA LYS A 72 1.14 -4.33 -10.18
C LYS A 72 1.20 -4.93 -8.79
N LEU A 73 0.08 -5.41 -8.25
CA LEU A 73 0.03 -6.02 -6.93
C LEU A 73 0.53 -7.47 -6.92
N LEU A 74 0.34 -8.21 -8.01
CA LEU A 74 0.72 -9.63 -8.12
C LEU A 74 2.18 -9.86 -8.55
N ARG A 75 2.82 -8.87 -9.17
CA ARG A 75 4.17 -9.00 -9.76
C ARG A 75 5.26 -8.40 -8.88
#